data_AF-A0A2G9ZUS4-F1
#
_entry.id   AF-A0A2G9ZUS4-F1
#
_cell.length_a   1.000
_cell.length_b   1.000
_cell.length_c   1.000
_cell.angle_alpha   90.00
_cell.angle_beta   90.00
_cell.angle_gamma   90.00
#
_symmetry.space_group_name_H-M   'P 1'
#
loop_
_entity.id
_entity.type
_entity.pdbx_description
1 polymer ?
#
loop_
_entity_poly.entity_id
_entity_poly.type
_entity_poly.pdbx_seq_one_letter_code
_entity_poly.pdbx_strand_id
1 'polypeptide(L)'
;MKETSDMAHRRIYGTPSHTTRIKRHFFPAIYSGTRGFTLIEILLAFFIFSIVAATVFGSYRSVFSSAETVLQVVSDDETGLSCMHRMVLDLTSIVFSLPPLYRANMVNNEPDLYRLLGERESIGDRDFSSIRFASLAYVPMGGSPVEAVSKIRYFVEAAGPNGFVLKRSDDAYPFFKDFSPETAYVICDRVRSLTMTFFDEKGAAFDRWDSDSPDFGRLTPRAVLIRLEVGNKAAFRRFETRVAFPLFRDRIAQ
;
A
#
# COMPACT_ATOMS: atom_id res chain seq x y z
N MET A 1 -25.21 32.97 68.79
CA MET A 1 -24.34 33.65 69.78
C MET A 1 -23.52 34.66 69.00
N LYS A 2 -24.07 35.87 68.87
CA LYS A 2 -23.67 37.10 69.56
C LYS A 2 -22.65 37.87 68.69
N GLU A 3 -23.05 38.95 68.02
CA GLU A 3 -23.41 40.28 68.57
C GLU A 3 -22.18 41.18 68.60
N THR A 4 -22.29 42.33 67.92
CA THR A 4 -21.78 43.70 68.22
C THR A 4 -21.88 44.49 66.90
N SER A 5 -22.83 45.41 66.63
CA SER A 5 -23.28 46.60 67.40
C SER A 5 -22.08 47.38 67.94
N ASP A 6 -21.89 48.67 67.75
CA ASP A 6 -22.85 49.74 67.47
C ASP A 6 -22.08 51.05 67.14
N MET A 7 -22.85 52.03 66.66
CA MET A 7 -22.78 53.51 66.85
C MET A 7 -21.64 54.13 67.68
N ALA A 8 -21.19 55.39 67.52
CA ALA A 8 -21.63 56.56 66.77
C ALA A 8 -20.64 57.73 67.00
N HIS A 9 -20.96 58.88 66.39
CA HIS A 9 -20.61 60.27 66.72
C HIS A 9 -19.41 60.94 66.04
N ARG A 10 -19.69 61.88 65.13
CA ARG A 10 -19.84 63.31 65.47
C ARG A 10 -20.36 64.17 64.29
N ARG A 11 -21.23 65.12 64.65
CA ARG A 11 -21.76 66.23 63.82
C ARG A 11 -20.66 67.24 63.44
N ILE A 12 -20.90 68.09 62.43
CA ILE A 12 -21.16 69.55 62.57
C ILE A 12 -21.28 70.26 61.18
N TYR A 13 -22.44 70.92 61.00
CA TYR A 13 -22.84 72.14 60.28
C TYR A 13 -22.04 72.76 59.11
N GLY A 14 -22.79 73.26 58.10
CA GLY A 14 -22.40 74.42 57.28
C GLY A 14 -22.96 74.46 55.84
N THR A 15 -24.04 75.21 55.59
CA THR A 15 -24.47 75.74 54.27
C THR A 15 -23.64 77.00 53.91
N PRO A 16 -23.72 77.68 52.72
CA PRO A 16 -24.54 77.49 51.51
C PRO A 16 -23.80 77.67 50.14
N SER A 17 -24.57 77.53 49.05
CA SER A 17 -24.51 78.24 47.75
C SER A 17 -23.22 78.23 46.91
N HIS A 18 -23.26 77.48 45.79
CA HIS A 18 -22.81 78.00 44.50
C HIS A 18 -23.63 77.37 43.37
N THR A 19 -24.59 78.14 42.85
CA THR A 19 -25.24 77.90 41.56
C THR A 19 -24.20 77.95 40.46
N THR A 20 -23.77 76.78 39.98
CA THR A 20 -22.91 76.68 38.81
C THR A 20 -23.76 76.24 37.62
N ARG A 21 -23.95 77.17 36.68
CA ARG A 21 -24.53 76.95 35.35
C ARG A 21 -23.95 75.68 34.71
N ILE A 22 -24.75 74.63 34.63
CA ILE A 22 -24.47 73.50 33.73
C ILE A 22 -24.66 74.02 32.31
N LYS A 23 -23.56 74.35 31.63
CA LYS A 23 -23.55 74.48 30.17
C LYS A 23 -23.97 73.13 29.61
N ARG A 24 -25.22 73.03 29.15
CA ARG A 24 -25.65 71.94 28.27
C ARG A 24 -24.74 71.97 27.06
N HIS A 25 -23.74 71.10 27.02
CA HIS A 25 -23.10 70.74 25.77
C HIS A 25 -24.19 70.11 24.92
N PHE A 26 -24.65 70.91 23.98
CA PHE A 26 -25.43 70.50 22.84
C PHE A 26 -24.60 69.43 22.15
N PHE A 27 -24.85 68.17 22.46
CA PHE A 27 -24.38 67.07 21.63
C PHE A 27 -24.90 67.37 20.23
N PRO A 28 -24.03 67.60 19.23
CA PRO A 28 -24.51 67.71 17.88
C PRO A 28 -25.21 66.39 17.56
N ALA A 29 -26.42 66.48 17.05
CA ALA A 29 -27.16 65.37 16.51
C ALA A 29 -26.20 64.51 15.70
N ILE A 30 -26.02 63.25 16.12
CA ILE A 30 -25.48 62.22 15.25
C ILE A 30 -26.38 62.27 14.03
N TYR A 31 -25.83 62.77 12.91
CA TYR A 31 -26.48 62.74 11.62
C TYR A 31 -26.94 61.29 11.39
N SER A 32 -28.24 61.03 11.55
CA SER A 32 -28.89 59.86 11.00
C SER A 32 -29.03 60.11 9.50
N GLY A 33 -27.90 60.17 8.81
CA GLY A 33 -27.86 60.11 7.37
C GLY A 33 -28.23 58.69 7.00
N THR A 34 -29.43 58.48 6.45
CA THR A 34 -29.76 57.33 5.62
C THR A 34 -28.84 57.33 4.40
N ARG A 35 -27.58 56.91 4.61
CA ARG A 35 -26.65 56.60 3.53
C ARG A 35 -27.03 55.21 3.03
N GLY A 36 -27.67 55.16 1.86
CA GLY A 36 -27.77 53.91 1.12
C GLY A 36 -26.36 53.38 0.82
N PHE A 37 -26.20 52.06 0.80
CA PHE A 37 -24.96 51.42 0.43
C PHE A 37 -24.46 51.98 -0.90
N THR A 38 -23.20 52.40 -0.94
CA THR A 38 -22.58 52.81 -2.19
C THR A 38 -22.31 51.56 -3.03
N LEU A 39 -22.51 51.63 -4.35
CA LEU A 39 -22.24 50.50 -5.26
C LEU A 39 -20.80 49.96 -5.08
N ILE A 40 -19.85 50.85 -4.81
CA ILE A 40 -18.44 50.51 -4.59
C ILE A 40 -18.22 49.66 -3.33
N GLU A 41 -19.01 49.86 -2.28
CA GLU A 41 -18.91 49.12 -1.03
C GLU A 41 -19.39 47.67 -1.19
N ILE A 42 -20.48 47.48 -1.93
CA ILE A 42 -20.98 46.14 -2.27
C ILE A 42 -19.97 45.42 -3.16
N LEU A 43 -19.40 46.10 -4.17
CA LEU A 43 -18.36 45.53 -5.04
C LEU A 43 -17.10 45.15 -4.25
N LEU A 44 -16.66 46.00 -3.32
CA LEU A 44 -15.50 45.72 -2.47
C LEU A 44 -15.77 44.53 -1.55
N ALA A 45 -16.96 44.44 -0.96
CA ALA A 45 -17.36 43.31 -0.12
C ALA A 45 -17.34 41.98 -0.91
N PHE A 46 -17.90 41.95 -2.12
CA PHE A 46 -17.87 40.77 -2.98
C PHE A 46 -16.46 40.41 -3.44
N PHE A 47 -15.60 41.40 -3.68
CA PHE A 47 -14.20 41.17 -4.04
C PHE A 47 -13.42 40.50 -2.89
N ILE A 48 -13.51 41.06 -1.68
CA ILE A 48 -12.87 40.48 -0.48
C ILE A 48 -13.46 39.10 -0.19
N PHE A 49 -14.78 38.95 -0.28
CA PHE A 49 -15.44 37.66 -0.08
C PHE A 49 -14.96 36.61 -1.08
N SER A 50 -14.83 36.96 -2.36
CA SER A 50 -14.33 36.05 -3.40
C SER A 50 -12.90 35.58 -3.12
N ILE A 51 -12.02 36.49 -2.65
CA ILE A 51 -10.66 36.13 -2.26
C ILE A 51 -10.68 35.15 -1.09
N VAL A 52 -11.40 35.48 -0.01
CA VAL A 52 -11.49 34.63 1.18
C VAL A 52 -12.08 33.26 0.82
N ALA A 53 -13.17 33.23 0.03
CA ALA A 53 -13.80 32.01 -0.42
C ALA A 53 -12.84 31.15 -1.27
N ALA A 54 -12.11 31.76 -2.22
CA ALA A 54 -11.12 31.05 -3.03
C ALA A 54 -9.99 30.47 -2.18
N THR A 55 -9.48 31.22 -1.20
CA THR A 55 -8.42 30.74 -0.30
C THR A 55 -8.90 29.59 0.58
N VAL A 56 -10.11 29.69 1.16
CA VAL A 56 -10.69 28.61 1.98
C VAL A 56 -10.95 27.37 1.14
N PHE A 57 -11.56 27.52 -0.03
CA PHE A 57 -11.88 26.38 -0.90
C PHE A 57 -10.63 25.73 -1.50
N GLY A 58 -9.62 26.54 -1.84
CA GLY A 58 -8.31 26.07 -2.28
C GLY A 58 -7.58 25.31 -1.17
N SER A 59 -7.56 25.85 0.04
CA SER A 59 -6.96 25.18 1.22
C SER A 59 -7.68 23.88 1.55
N TYR A 60 -9.02 23.89 1.54
CA TYR A 60 -9.84 22.69 1.74
C TYR A 60 -9.49 21.62 0.70
N ARG A 61 -9.56 21.94 -0.60
CA ARG A 61 -9.22 20.97 -1.66
C ARG A 61 -7.81 20.41 -1.54
N SER A 62 -6.84 21.25 -1.19
CA SER A 62 -5.44 20.85 -1.01
C SER A 62 -5.26 19.87 0.15
N VAL A 63 -5.91 20.10 1.28
CA VAL A 63 -5.84 19.19 2.44
C VAL A 63 -6.49 17.85 2.12
N PHE A 64 -7.68 17.84 1.52
CA PHE A 64 -8.37 16.60 1.18
C PHE A 64 -7.66 15.80 0.09
N SER A 65 -7.10 16.44 -0.94
CA SER A 65 -6.30 15.74 -1.96
C SER A 65 -5.03 15.14 -1.38
N SER A 66 -4.42 15.80 -0.39
CA SER A 66 -3.24 15.30 0.32
C SER A 66 -3.58 14.10 1.19
N ALA A 67 -4.72 14.15 1.91
CA ALA A 67 -5.19 13.04 2.72
C ALA A 67 -5.45 11.78 1.89
N GLU A 68 -6.13 11.91 0.75
CA GLU A 68 -6.38 10.78 -0.16
C GLU A 68 -5.07 10.16 -0.69
N THR A 69 -4.12 11.02 -1.09
CA THR A 69 -2.80 10.57 -1.55
C THR A 69 -2.06 9.80 -0.45
N VAL A 70 -2.12 10.27 0.79
CA VAL A 70 -1.48 9.60 1.94
C VAL A 70 -2.15 8.26 2.23
N LEU A 71 -3.49 8.20 2.25
CA LEU A 71 -4.22 6.94 2.46
C LEU A 71 -3.92 5.91 1.37
N GLN A 72 -3.81 6.36 0.11
CA GLN A 72 -3.43 5.50 -1.00
C GLN A 72 -2.00 4.95 -0.84
N VAL A 73 -1.06 5.77 -0.38
CA VAL A 73 0.32 5.34 -0.12
C VAL A 73 0.38 4.31 1.02
N VAL A 74 -0.40 4.49 2.08
CA VAL A 74 -0.49 3.50 3.17
C VAL A 74 -1.05 2.18 2.65
N SER A 75 -2.10 2.23 1.83
CA SER A 75 -2.70 1.04 1.21
C SER A 75 -1.72 0.32 0.27
N ASP A 76 -0.95 1.06 -0.54
CA ASP A 76 0.10 0.50 -1.40
C ASP A 76 1.20 -0.21 -0.59
N ASP A 77 1.56 0.33 0.57
CA ASP A 77 2.54 -0.26 1.48
C ASP A 77 2.05 -1.55 2.12
N GLU A 78 0.85 -1.52 2.72
CA GLU A 78 0.28 -2.69 3.37
C GLU A 78 0.10 -3.83 2.38
N THR A 79 -0.41 -3.52 1.18
CA THR A 79 -0.63 -4.51 0.13
C THR A 79 0.71 -5.07 -0.36
N GLY A 80 1.68 -4.20 -0.69
CA GLY A 80 2.99 -4.63 -1.16
C GLY A 80 3.76 -5.47 -0.14
N LEU A 81 3.75 -5.08 1.14
CA LEU A 81 4.37 -5.85 2.23
C LEU A 81 3.67 -7.20 2.46
N SER A 82 2.34 -7.22 2.47
CA SER A 82 1.57 -8.46 2.64
C SER A 82 1.85 -9.46 1.51
N CYS A 83 1.90 -8.97 0.27
CA CYS A 83 2.24 -9.79 -0.90
C CYS A 83 3.66 -10.32 -0.83
N MET A 84 4.62 -9.46 -0.48
CA MET A 84 6.01 -9.85 -0.34
C MET A 84 6.18 -10.90 0.75
N HIS A 85 5.54 -10.70 1.91
CA HIS A 85 5.58 -11.66 3.01
C HIS A 85 4.98 -13.01 2.61
N ARG A 86 3.84 -13.03 1.89
CA ARG A 86 3.25 -14.26 1.37
C ARG A 86 4.20 -15.00 0.42
N MET A 87 4.81 -14.30 -0.55
CA MET A 87 5.79 -14.91 -1.46
C MET A 87 7.00 -15.49 -0.71
N VAL A 88 7.53 -14.76 0.28
CA VAL A 88 8.65 -15.22 1.11
C VAL A 88 8.28 -16.49 1.86
N LEU A 89 7.12 -16.54 2.55
CA LEU A 89 6.67 -17.72 3.28
C LEU A 89 6.59 -18.95 2.38
N ASP A 90 6.01 -18.80 1.20
CA ASP A 90 5.83 -19.90 0.25
C ASP A 90 7.19 -20.41 -0.28
N LEU A 91 8.10 -19.50 -0.62
CA LEU A 91 9.44 -19.82 -1.13
C LEU A 91 10.38 -20.37 -0.06
N THR A 92 10.24 -19.95 1.20
CA THR A 92 10.99 -20.55 2.32
C THR A 92 10.55 -21.98 2.61
N SER A 93 9.33 -22.34 2.21
CA SER A 93 8.74 -23.67 2.40
C SER A 93 8.82 -24.53 1.13
N ILE A 94 9.70 -24.17 0.19
CA ILE A 94 9.84 -24.86 -1.10
C ILE A 94 10.26 -26.32 -0.93
N VAL A 95 9.73 -27.19 -1.79
CA VAL A 95 10.03 -28.61 -1.85
C VAL A 95 10.68 -28.93 -3.20
N PHE A 96 11.83 -29.60 -3.17
CA PHE A 96 12.51 -30.10 -4.35
C PHE A 96 12.62 -31.62 -4.32
N SER A 97 12.53 -32.24 -5.50
CA SER A 97 13.02 -33.61 -5.69
C SER A 97 14.55 -33.61 -5.57
N LEU A 98 15.07 -34.33 -4.59
CA LEU A 98 16.50 -34.58 -4.39
C LEU A 98 16.85 -36.03 -4.77
N PRO A 99 18.10 -36.34 -5.18
CA PRO A 99 18.53 -37.72 -5.36
C PRO A 99 18.36 -38.56 -4.07
N PRO A 100 18.03 -39.86 -4.15
CA PRO A 100 17.79 -40.65 -5.37
C PRO A 100 16.34 -40.57 -5.91
N LEU A 101 15.47 -39.77 -5.27
CA LEU A 101 14.06 -39.60 -5.68
C LEU A 101 13.98 -38.85 -7.01
N TYR A 102 14.77 -37.79 -7.17
CA TYR A 102 14.94 -37.14 -8.45
C TYR A 102 15.67 -38.06 -9.42
N ARG A 103 15.03 -38.30 -10.57
CA ARG A 103 15.63 -38.94 -11.73
C ARG A 103 15.33 -38.08 -12.93
N ALA A 104 16.36 -37.70 -13.67
CA ALA A 104 16.16 -37.03 -14.94
C ALA A 104 15.37 -37.96 -15.86
N ASN A 105 14.09 -37.64 -16.08
CA ASN A 105 13.19 -38.44 -16.89
C ASN A 105 13.56 -38.27 -18.37
N MET A 106 14.52 -39.07 -18.83
CA MET A 106 15.00 -39.07 -20.22
C MET A 106 14.09 -39.87 -21.17
N VAL A 107 13.13 -40.64 -20.64
CA VAL A 107 12.38 -41.66 -21.40
C VAL A 107 11.00 -41.20 -21.85
N ASN A 108 10.26 -40.44 -21.03
CA ASN A 108 8.90 -39.97 -21.31
C ASN A 108 8.79 -38.44 -21.44
N ASN A 109 9.89 -37.71 -21.21
CA ASN A 109 9.95 -36.24 -21.24
C ASN A 109 8.92 -35.54 -20.33
N GLU A 110 8.40 -36.25 -19.33
CA GLU A 110 7.53 -35.65 -18.32
C GLU A 110 8.39 -34.88 -17.32
N PRO A 111 8.17 -33.56 -17.17
CA PRO A 111 8.96 -32.76 -16.26
C PRO A 111 8.74 -33.17 -14.80
N ASP A 112 9.79 -33.05 -13.97
CA ASP A 112 9.71 -33.28 -12.53
C ASP A 112 8.59 -32.44 -11.90
N LEU A 113 7.71 -33.09 -11.14
CA LEU A 113 6.55 -32.48 -10.49
C LEU A 113 6.96 -31.38 -9.48
N TYR A 114 8.17 -31.49 -8.92
CA TYR A 114 8.73 -30.57 -7.93
C TYR A 114 9.75 -29.59 -8.54
N ARG A 115 9.78 -29.45 -9.88
CA ARG A 115 10.66 -28.49 -10.53
C ARG A 115 10.24 -27.05 -10.21
N LEU A 116 11.23 -26.19 -10.01
CA LEU A 116 11.05 -24.75 -10.07
C LEU A 116 11.15 -24.30 -11.53
N LEU A 117 10.13 -23.55 -11.95
CA LEU A 117 10.08 -22.91 -13.25
C LEU A 117 9.84 -21.41 -13.05
N GLY A 118 10.82 -20.60 -13.44
CA GLY A 118 10.75 -19.14 -13.48
C GLY A 118 10.82 -18.65 -14.91
N GLU A 119 9.82 -17.88 -15.34
CA GLU A 119 9.67 -17.44 -16.71
C GLU A 119 9.42 -15.92 -16.79
N ARG A 120 9.52 -15.38 -18.01
CA ARG A 120 9.01 -14.05 -18.34
C ARG A 120 7.75 -14.21 -19.18
N GLU A 121 6.69 -13.57 -18.74
CA GLU A 121 5.40 -13.54 -19.42
C GLU A 121 5.13 -12.12 -19.91
N SER A 122 4.88 -11.99 -21.21
CA SER A 122 4.51 -10.71 -21.83
C SER A 122 3.00 -10.52 -21.78
N ILE A 123 2.55 -9.42 -21.19
CA ILE A 123 1.14 -9.04 -21.06
C ILE A 123 0.98 -7.63 -21.64
N GLY A 124 0.46 -7.55 -22.86
CA GLY A 124 0.40 -6.29 -23.60
C GLY A 124 1.79 -5.80 -24.00
N ASP A 125 2.19 -4.62 -23.53
CA ASP A 125 3.49 -3.98 -23.80
C ASP A 125 4.51 -4.16 -22.67
N ARG A 126 4.22 -5.01 -21.68
CA ARG A 126 5.07 -5.23 -20.51
C ARG A 126 5.38 -6.69 -20.29
N ASP A 127 6.52 -6.91 -19.68
CA ASP A 127 6.94 -8.23 -19.22
C ASP A 127 6.91 -8.30 -17.71
N PHE A 128 6.45 -9.44 -17.20
CA PHE A 128 6.43 -9.76 -15.79
C PHE A 128 7.09 -11.11 -15.58
N SER A 129 7.81 -11.28 -14.48
CA SER A 129 8.24 -12.61 -14.06
C SER A 129 7.06 -13.42 -13.55
N SER A 130 7.04 -14.71 -13.88
CA SER A 130 6.21 -15.70 -13.21
C SER A 130 7.10 -16.77 -12.58
N ILE A 131 6.57 -17.44 -11.56
CA ILE A 131 7.27 -18.55 -10.92
C ILE A 131 6.27 -19.63 -10.53
N ARG A 132 6.70 -20.88 -10.71
CA ARG A 132 5.99 -22.09 -10.31
C ARG A 132 6.92 -23.00 -9.54
N PHE A 133 6.45 -23.52 -8.41
CA PHE A 133 7.21 -24.42 -7.55
C PHE A 133 6.29 -25.24 -6.64
N ALA A 134 6.80 -26.30 -6.03
CA ALA A 134 6.10 -27.05 -4.98
C ALA A 134 6.48 -26.51 -3.59
N SER A 135 5.53 -26.44 -2.65
CA SER A 135 5.74 -25.88 -1.32
C SER A 135 4.86 -26.55 -0.26
N LEU A 136 5.31 -26.54 1.00
CA LEU A 136 4.51 -26.94 2.16
C LEU A 136 3.58 -25.82 2.66
N ALA A 137 3.66 -24.61 2.11
CA ALA A 137 2.84 -23.46 2.49
C ALA A 137 1.44 -23.48 1.84
N TYR A 138 0.74 -24.62 1.94
CA TYR A 138 -0.62 -24.73 1.45
C TYR A 138 -1.58 -23.84 2.26
N VAL A 139 -2.50 -23.16 1.57
CA VAL A 139 -3.52 -22.31 2.19
C VAL A 139 -4.88 -22.92 1.87
N PRO A 140 -5.49 -23.69 2.78
CA PRO A 140 -6.77 -24.33 2.51
C PRO A 140 -7.88 -23.27 2.37
N MET A 141 -8.37 -23.06 1.15
CA MET A 141 -9.56 -22.27 0.89
C MET A 141 -10.79 -23.19 0.95
N GLY A 142 -11.35 -23.38 2.15
CA GLY A 142 -12.64 -24.05 2.33
C GLY A 142 -12.65 -25.54 2.72
N GLY A 143 -11.61 -26.05 3.39
CA GLY A 143 -11.56 -27.46 3.80
C GLY A 143 -10.51 -27.81 4.86
N SER A 144 -10.51 -29.08 5.28
CA SER A 144 -9.65 -29.65 6.34
C SER A 144 -8.17 -29.31 6.14
N PRO A 145 -7.42 -28.98 7.21
CA PRO A 145 -5.99 -28.75 7.14
C PRO A 145 -5.30 -30.07 6.83
N VAL A 146 -5.09 -30.35 5.55
CA VAL A 146 -4.16 -31.40 5.13
C VAL A 146 -2.81 -30.72 4.99
N GLU A 147 -1.81 -31.16 5.76
CA GLU A 147 -0.40 -30.85 5.52
C GLU A 147 0.01 -31.48 4.19
N ALA A 148 -0.38 -30.82 3.10
CA ALA A 148 -0.14 -31.28 1.75
C ALA A 148 0.89 -30.38 1.08
N VAL A 149 1.83 -30.99 0.35
CA VAL A 149 2.60 -30.24 -0.63
C VAL A 149 1.62 -29.68 -1.66
N SER A 150 1.72 -28.40 -1.97
CA SER A 150 0.96 -27.76 -3.03
C SER A 150 1.87 -27.25 -4.11
N LYS A 151 1.38 -27.28 -5.35
CA LYS A 151 2.01 -26.62 -6.49
C LYS A 151 1.50 -25.19 -6.48
N ILE A 152 2.39 -24.23 -6.31
CA ILE A 152 2.09 -22.80 -6.24
C ILE A 152 2.57 -22.13 -7.54
N ARG A 153 1.78 -21.20 -8.06
CA ARG A 153 2.18 -20.31 -9.15
C ARG A 153 1.86 -18.86 -8.81
N TYR A 154 2.83 -17.98 -9.03
CA TYR A 154 2.63 -16.54 -9.07
C TYR A 154 2.74 -16.05 -10.49
N PHE A 155 1.77 -15.24 -10.91
CA PHE A 155 1.74 -14.63 -12.23
C PHE A 155 0.95 -13.33 -12.17
N VAL A 156 1.20 -12.47 -13.16
CA VAL A 156 0.49 -11.20 -13.28
C VAL A 156 -0.64 -11.36 -14.30
N GLU A 157 -1.75 -10.67 -14.08
CA GLU A 157 -2.88 -10.63 -15.02
C GLU A 157 -3.34 -9.18 -15.24
N ALA A 158 -3.86 -8.88 -16.42
CA ALA A 158 -4.46 -7.57 -16.69
C ALA A 158 -5.81 -7.44 -15.97
N ALA A 159 -5.99 -6.35 -15.23
CA ALA A 159 -7.21 -6.01 -14.48
C ALA A 159 -7.84 -4.72 -15.03
N GLY A 160 -8.09 -4.69 -16.34
CA GLY A 160 -8.68 -3.54 -17.05
C GLY A 160 -7.66 -2.70 -17.82
N PRO A 161 -8.03 -1.48 -18.26
CA PRO A 161 -7.32 -0.74 -19.32
C PRO A 161 -5.85 -0.41 -19.05
N ASN A 162 -5.43 -0.35 -17.78
CA ASN A 162 -4.06 0.00 -17.39
C ASN A 162 -3.63 -0.60 -16.02
N GLY A 163 -4.41 -1.55 -15.50
CA GLY A 163 -4.16 -2.17 -14.20
C GLY A 163 -3.61 -3.57 -14.38
N PHE A 164 -2.66 -3.96 -13.53
CA PHE A 164 -2.24 -5.34 -13.41
C PHE A 164 -2.43 -5.80 -11.96
N VAL A 165 -2.74 -7.08 -11.80
CA VAL A 165 -2.88 -7.73 -10.49
C VAL A 165 -1.91 -8.89 -10.40
N LEU A 166 -1.29 -9.07 -9.25
CA LEU A 166 -0.52 -10.28 -8.95
C LEU A 166 -1.51 -11.31 -8.41
N LYS A 167 -1.52 -12.46 -9.04
CA LYS A 167 -2.31 -13.61 -8.62
C LYS A 167 -1.42 -14.70 -8.05
N ARG A 168 -1.98 -15.41 -7.09
CA ARG A 168 -1.46 -16.68 -6.57
C ARG A 168 -2.47 -17.76 -6.85
N SER A 169 -2.01 -18.86 -7.44
CA SER A 169 -2.75 -20.11 -7.43
C SER A 169 -1.99 -21.15 -6.64
N ASP A 170 -2.74 -22.05 -6.02
CA ASP A 170 -2.22 -23.23 -5.36
C ASP A 170 -3.11 -24.44 -5.66
N ASP A 171 -2.46 -25.57 -5.93
CA ASP A 171 -3.12 -26.85 -6.22
C ASP A 171 -2.52 -27.90 -5.29
N ALA A 172 -3.34 -28.44 -4.39
CA ALA A 172 -2.88 -29.40 -3.38
C ALA A 172 -2.55 -30.75 -4.02
N TYR A 173 -1.61 -31.48 -3.42
CA TYR A 173 -1.32 -32.84 -3.86
C TYR A 173 -2.59 -33.72 -3.78
N PRO A 174 -2.90 -34.52 -4.81
CA PRO A 174 -2.08 -34.78 -5.99
C PRO A 174 -2.32 -33.82 -7.18
N PHE A 175 -1.33 -33.00 -7.49
CA PHE A 175 -1.38 -31.98 -8.55
C PHE A 175 -0.93 -32.52 -9.93
N PHE A 176 -1.60 -33.59 -10.39
CA PHE A 176 -1.32 -34.25 -11.68
C PHE A 176 -1.78 -33.47 -12.92
N LYS A 177 -2.60 -32.44 -12.74
CA LYS A 177 -3.13 -31.60 -13.84
C LYS A 177 -2.33 -30.30 -13.94
N ASP A 178 -2.35 -29.71 -15.13
CA ASP A 178 -1.83 -28.35 -15.31
C ASP A 178 -2.64 -27.33 -14.50
N PHE A 179 -1.99 -26.19 -14.21
CA PHE A 179 -2.62 -25.11 -13.46
C PHE A 179 -3.89 -24.60 -14.14
N SER A 180 -4.99 -24.55 -13.39
CA SER A 180 -6.17 -23.79 -13.81
C SER A 180 -6.05 -22.33 -13.33
N PRO A 181 -6.15 -21.32 -14.20
CA PRO A 181 -6.24 -19.93 -13.80
C PRO A 181 -7.45 -19.61 -12.91
N GLU A 182 -8.47 -20.47 -12.92
CA GLU A 182 -9.72 -20.27 -12.16
C GLU A 182 -9.54 -20.41 -10.64
N THR A 183 -8.52 -21.16 -10.19
CA THR A 183 -8.21 -21.30 -8.76
C THR A 183 -7.29 -20.18 -8.25
N ALA A 184 -6.85 -19.28 -9.14
CA ALA A 184 -5.96 -18.19 -8.78
C ALA A 184 -6.73 -17.02 -8.16
N TYR A 185 -6.26 -16.51 -7.03
CA TYR A 185 -6.82 -15.34 -6.36
C TYR A 185 -5.83 -14.17 -6.38
N VAL A 186 -6.37 -12.96 -6.38
CA VAL A 186 -5.58 -11.73 -6.34
C VAL A 186 -4.94 -11.58 -4.96
N ILE A 187 -3.63 -11.36 -4.94
CA ILE A 187 -2.90 -11.04 -3.70
C ILE A 187 -2.47 -9.58 -3.68
N CYS A 188 -2.11 -9.00 -4.83
CA CYS A 188 -1.69 -7.61 -4.97
C CYS A 188 -2.49 -6.94 -6.07
N ASP A 189 -3.05 -5.77 -5.80
CA ASP A 189 -3.56 -4.89 -6.83
C ASP A 189 -2.46 -3.94 -7.34
N ARG A 190 -2.77 -3.22 -8.43
CA ARG A 190 -1.95 -2.10 -8.96
C ARG A 190 -0.47 -2.45 -9.12
N VAL A 191 -0.20 -3.65 -9.63
CA VAL A 191 1.16 -4.13 -9.89
C VAL A 191 1.72 -3.37 -11.07
N ARG A 192 2.88 -2.77 -10.88
CA ARG A 192 3.61 -2.05 -11.92
C ARG A 192 4.70 -2.92 -12.53
N SER A 193 5.42 -3.66 -11.68
CA SER A 193 6.51 -4.55 -12.07
C SER A 193 6.60 -5.72 -11.10
N LEU A 194 6.87 -6.90 -11.64
CA LEU A 194 7.29 -8.07 -10.88
C LEU A 194 8.50 -8.65 -11.61
N THR A 195 9.65 -8.68 -10.94
CA THR A 195 10.88 -9.26 -11.48
C THR A 195 11.43 -10.27 -10.49
N MET A 196 11.80 -11.43 -11.01
CA MET A 196 12.49 -12.47 -10.25
C MET A 196 13.84 -12.75 -10.89
N THR A 197 14.87 -12.78 -10.05
CA THR A 197 16.24 -13.10 -10.48
C THR A 197 16.73 -14.30 -9.72
N PHE A 198 17.06 -15.36 -10.44
CA PHE A 198 17.53 -16.63 -9.91
C PHE A 198 19.05 -16.65 -9.85
N PHE A 199 19.60 -17.23 -8.78
CA PHE A 199 21.04 -17.33 -8.58
C PHE A 199 21.49 -18.78 -8.57
N ASP A 200 22.52 -19.10 -9.33
CA ASP A 200 23.17 -20.40 -9.30
C ASP A 200 24.11 -20.56 -8.09
N GLU A 201 24.81 -21.69 -8.03
CA GLU A 201 25.82 -22.01 -6.99
C GLU A 201 26.96 -20.98 -6.92
N LYS A 202 27.33 -20.38 -8.05
CA LYS A 202 28.41 -19.39 -8.14
C LYS A 202 27.92 -17.96 -7.92
N GLY A 203 26.62 -17.78 -7.71
CA GLY A 203 25.98 -16.47 -7.60
C GLY A 203 25.76 -15.76 -8.95
N ALA A 204 25.87 -16.47 -10.07
CA ALA A 204 25.48 -15.92 -11.38
C ALA A 204 23.96 -15.73 -11.44
N ALA A 205 23.53 -14.61 -12.00
CA ALA A 205 22.16 -14.15 -12.02
C ALA A 205 21.46 -14.47 -13.35
N PHE A 206 20.23 -14.97 -13.28
CA PHE A 206 19.40 -15.33 -14.42
C PHE A 206 17.98 -14.79 -14.24
N ASP A 207 17.35 -14.34 -15.32
CA ASP A 207 15.97 -13.82 -15.33
C ASP A 207 14.90 -14.89 -15.60
N ARG A 208 15.36 -16.12 -15.88
CA ARG A 208 14.57 -17.33 -16.05
C ARG A 208 15.31 -18.51 -15.43
N TRP A 209 14.57 -19.54 -15.04
CA TRP A 209 15.15 -20.77 -14.53
C TRP A 209 14.22 -21.95 -14.77
N ASP A 210 14.75 -23.09 -15.24
CA ASP A 210 14.03 -24.37 -15.21
C ASP A 210 14.95 -25.40 -14.55
N SER A 211 14.60 -25.83 -13.34
CA SER A 211 15.43 -26.76 -12.56
C SER A 211 15.45 -28.19 -13.12
N ASP A 212 14.62 -28.48 -14.12
CA ASP A 212 14.61 -29.76 -14.82
C ASP A 212 15.21 -29.66 -16.24
N SER A 213 15.59 -28.45 -16.66
CA SER A 213 16.23 -28.23 -17.96
C SER A 213 17.71 -28.63 -17.93
N PRO A 214 18.23 -29.25 -19.00
CA PRO A 214 19.66 -29.47 -19.17
C PRO A 214 20.48 -28.17 -19.24
N ASP A 215 19.87 -27.04 -19.63
CA ASP A 215 20.56 -25.74 -19.75
C ASP A 215 21.11 -25.25 -18.42
N PHE A 216 20.42 -25.60 -17.33
CA PHE A 216 20.84 -25.32 -15.95
C PHE A 216 21.48 -26.54 -15.28
N GLY A 217 21.88 -27.54 -16.05
CA GLY A 217 22.46 -28.79 -15.54
C GLY A 217 21.49 -29.58 -14.66
N ARG A 218 20.18 -29.34 -14.80
CA ARG A 218 19.14 -29.87 -13.90
C ARG A 218 19.41 -29.54 -12.43
N LEU A 219 19.91 -28.35 -12.17
CA LEU A 219 20.17 -27.84 -10.82
C LEU A 219 19.01 -26.95 -10.38
N THR A 220 18.75 -26.93 -9.08
CA THR A 220 17.86 -25.93 -8.50
C THR A 220 18.67 -24.65 -8.26
N PRO A 221 18.03 -23.46 -8.32
CA PRO A 221 18.71 -22.23 -7.94
C PRO A 221 19.04 -22.27 -6.43
N ARG A 222 20.02 -21.46 -6.00
CA ARG A 222 20.38 -21.28 -4.58
C ARG A 222 19.55 -20.20 -3.91
N ALA A 223 19.09 -19.22 -4.69
CA ALA A 223 18.26 -18.14 -4.19
C ALA A 223 17.43 -17.53 -5.32
N VAL A 224 16.38 -16.82 -4.94
CA VAL A 224 15.63 -15.92 -5.81
C VAL A 224 15.57 -14.53 -5.17
N LEU A 225 15.86 -13.50 -5.96
CA LEU A 225 15.61 -12.10 -5.61
C LEU A 225 14.28 -11.69 -6.24
N ILE A 226 13.36 -11.23 -5.40
CA ILE A 226 12.04 -10.78 -5.80
C ILE A 226 12.05 -9.26 -5.73
N ARG A 227 11.64 -8.61 -6.82
CA ARG A 227 11.39 -7.16 -6.88
C ARG A 227 9.94 -6.94 -7.29
N LEU A 228 9.19 -6.25 -6.44
CA LEU A 228 7.80 -5.90 -6.66
C LEU A 228 7.66 -4.37 -6.64
N GLU A 229 7.00 -3.81 -7.63
CA GLU A 229 6.58 -2.41 -7.65
C GLU A 229 5.06 -2.33 -7.66
N VAL A 230 4.49 -1.59 -6.69
CA VAL A 230 3.04 -1.41 -6.50
C VAL A 230 2.70 0.08 -6.57
N GLY A 231 1.62 0.43 -7.25
CA GLY A 231 1.12 1.80 -7.36
C GLY A 231 0.91 2.23 -8.81
N ASN A 232 0.90 3.53 -9.06
CA ASN A 232 0.62 4.11 -10.37
C ASN A 232 1.87 4.73 -11.02
N LYS A 233 1.69 5.39 -12.17
CA LYS A 233 2.80 6.03 -12.88
C LYS A 233 3.43 7.17 -12.09
N ALA A 234 2.64 7.94 -11.33
CA ALA A 234 3.06 9.12 -10.60
C ALA A 234 3.75 8.80 -9.27
N ALA A 235 3.27 7.76 -8.57
CA ALA A 235 3.82 7.29 -7.31
C ALA A 235 3.72 5.76 -7.23
N PHE A 236 4.83 5.11 -6.90
CA PHE A 236 4.91 3.68 -6.68
C PHE A 236 5.85 3.36 -5.52
N ARG A 237 5.62 2.21 -4.89
CA ARG A 237 6.45 1.65 -3.83
C ARG A 237 7.19 0.44 -4.36
N ARG A 238 8.46 0.32 -3.97
CA ARG A 238 9.32 -0.80 -4.36
C ARG A 238 9.61 -1.65 -3.13
N PHE A 239 9.43 -2.95 -3.29
CA PHE A 239 9.76 -3.97 -2.32
C PHE A 239 10.78 -4.90 -2.94
N GLU A 240 11.81 -5.25 -2.17
CA GLU A 240 12.86 -6.14 -2.63
C GLU A 240 13.26 -7.08 -1.50
N THR A 241 13.38 -8.37 -1.80
CA THR A 241 13.91 -9.36 -0.85
C THR A 241 14.57 -10.52 -1.58
N ARG A 242 15.61 -11.08 -0.97
CA ARG A 242 16.28 -12.28 -1.47
C ARG A 242 15.93 -13.45 -0.56
N VAL A 243 15.35 -14.49 -1.15
CA VAL A 243 15.06 -15.75 -0.46
C VAL A 243 16.12 -16.77 -0.85
N ALA A 244 16.91 -17.22 0.12
CA ALA A 244 17.80 -18.37 -0.05
C ALA A 244 16.99 -19.65 0.15
N PHE A 245 17.21 -20.65 -0.70
CA PHE A 245 16.47 -21.91 -0.59
C PHE A 245 17.15 -22.83 0.43
N PRO A 246 16.38 -23.43 1.36
CA PRO A 246 16.95 -24.28 2.42
C PRO A 246 17.47 -25.62 1.89
N LEU A 247 16.92 -26.07 0.76
CA LEU A 247 17.30 -27.29 0.05
C LEU A 247 17.62 -26.92 -1.39
N PHE A 248 18.57 -27.64 -1.98
CA PHE A 248 18.90 -27.49 -3.40
C PHE A 248 19.46 -28.82 -3.93
N ARG A 249 19.29 -29.03 -5.23
CA ARG A 249 19.87 -30.14 -5.97
C ARG A 249 21.25 -29.72 -6.47
N ASP A 250 22.28 -30.40 -5.96
CA ASP A 250 23.64 -30.24 -6.44
C ASP A 250 23.90 -31.08 -7.70
N ARG A 251 25.01 -30.76 -8.35
CA ARG A 251 25.51 -31.56 -9.46
C ARG A 251 25.78 -32.97 -8.93
N ILE A 252 25.06 -33.94 -9.49
CA ILE A 252 25.33 -35.36 -9.20
C ILE A 252 26.77 -35.61 -9.64
N ALA A 253 27.64 -35.97 -8.69
CA ALA A 253 28.98 -36.47 -9.01
C ALA A 253 28.80 -37.72 -9.88
N GLN A 254 29.29 -37.66 -11.12
CA GLN A 254 29.34 -38.81 -12.02
C GLN A 254 30.35 -39.83 -11.51
#